data_AF-M4Q330-F1
#
_entry.id   AF-M4Q330-F1
#
_cell.length_a   1.000
_cell.length_b   1.000
_cell.length_c   1.000
_cell.angle_alpha   90.00
_cell.angle_beta   90.00
_cell.angle_gamma   90.00
#
_symmetry.space_group_name_H-M   'P 1'
#
loop_
_entity.id
_entity.type
_entity.pdbx_description
1 polymer ?
#
loop_
_entity_poly.entity_id
_entity_poly.type
_entity_poly.pdbx_seq_one_letter_code
_entity_poly.pdbx_strand_id
1 'polypeptide(L)'
;MAYLPVAGLPVVGALDSTVNGVGSEGVVASPAFSTLLGQYVTPGAYQYLPAGAAVVVAPVVVPAGGVTTAVVAPAVVTPVVAAPVYMMAPPPPFMLLSQQSSGSEPSVDPVWTHEVKDGKATINLGDKYTITANEKDGTWTVRNNQTGHVTVIHGDPHVDADGDGKDDFDFKKDMTFQLDDGTKITVNNVDYGNGQAISSKLTITNGHNAIVVEGLGDDKDGKNNLRVSQSNAGMTLDELTSDGAQTIHESGQGWVDGAGRAVNQASIDDGEQGRGPGNYRYASGAPTSTAPVFFVPPPPPPLAMVPVAAAQVPTQSSQPAPVWSHEVRDGKAEIKLGDKYSILVDENDGTVLIRNSQTGKITSIKGDPHVDADGDGKVDFDFKKNMTFQLDDGTKITVDTVDIGKGKTMASKLTITNGDNAMVVEGLGDRFDGKNNLKVTQSNAGRTLDQLTSDGAQTIYEQPGSGWVDRSGRQVNQEIIDSNENPGTTSDA
;
A
#
# COMPACT_ATOMS: atom_id res chain seq x y z
N MET A 1 -62.32 23.49 10.15
CA MET A 1 -62.81 22.49 9.19
C MET A 1 -61.71 21.43 9.11
N ALA A 2 -61.84 20.26 9.78
CA ALA A 2 -62.62 19.07 9.37
C ALA A 2 -61.94 18.37 8.17
N TYR A 3 -61.50 17.10 8.11
CA TYR A 3 -61.63 15.82 8.86
C TYR A 3 -60.31 15.03 8.66
N LEU A 4 -59.68 14.42 9.67
CA LEU A 4 -59.70 13.00 10.12
C LEU A 4 -59.31 11.87 9.10
N PRO A 5 -58.67 10.78 9.58
CA PRO A 5 -57.89 9.79 8.82
C PRO A 5 -58.63 8.45 8.59
N VAL A 6 -57.98 7.50 7.90
CA VAL A 6 -58.43 6.09 7.84
C VAL A 6 -57.29 5.15 8.23
N ALA A 7 -57.59 4.31 9.22
CA ALA A 7 -56.81 3.18 9.72
C ALA A 7 -57.23 1.87 9.03
N GLY A 8 -56.37 0.84 9.07
CA GLY A 8 -56.76 -0.54 8.76
C GLY A 8 -55.62 -1.56 8.89
N LEU A 9 -55.56 -2.26 10.02
CA LEU A 9 -55.07 -3.65 10.17
C LEU A 9 -56.31 -4.57 10.21
N PRO A 10 -56.27 -5.85 9.76
CA PRO A 10 -55.83 -6.98 10.63
C PRO A 10 -55.11 -8.16 9.89
N VAL A 11 -54.13 -8.85 10.51
CA VAL A 11 -54.13 -10.16 11.25
C VAL A 11 -54.21 -11.45 10.39
N VAL A 12 -53.31 -12.40 10.74
CA VAL A 12 -53.26 -13.90 10.60
C VAL A 12 -52.52 -14.52 9.39
N GLY A 13 -51.51 -15.33 9.73
CA GLY A 13 -50.96 -16.38 8.84
C GLY A 13 -49.69 -17.04 9.37
N ALA A 14 -49.78 -17.74 10.51
CA ALA A 14 -48.75 -18.70 10.93
C ALA A 14 -48.86 -19.99 10.10
N LEU A 15 -47.73 -20.53 9.63
CA LEU A 15 -47.58 -21.94 9.30
C LEU A 15 -46.24 -22.44 9.85
N ASP A 16 -46.37 -23.19 10.94
CA ASP A 16 -45.44 -24.24 11.40
C ASP A 16 -45.46 -25.39 10.39
N SER A 17 -44.30 -25.99 10.13
CA SER A 17 -44.16 -27.34 9.57
C SER A 17 -42.74 -27.86 9.86
N THR A 18 -42.54 -28.32 11.09
CA THR A 18 -41.55 -29.35 11.40
C THR A 18 -42.07 -30.71 10.91
N VAL A 19 -41.29 -31.44 10.09
CA VAL A 19 -41.35 -32.92 10.04
C VAL A 19 -39.95 -33.49 9.77
N ASN A 20 -39.52 -34.32 10.73
CA ASN A 20 -38.39 -35.23 10.70
C ASN A 20 -38.48 -36.28 9.57
N GLY A 21 -37.32 -36.67 9.04
CA GLY A 21 -37.18 -37.87 8.21
C GLY A 21 -35.77 -38.42 8.24
N VAL A 22 -35.55 -39.39 9.12
CA VAL A 22 -34.34 -40.22 9.28
C VAL A 22 -34.10 -41.08 8.03
N GLY A 23 -32.83 -41.20 7.61
CA GLY A 23 -32.39 -42.17 6.60
C GLY A 23 -30.86 -42.27 6.54
N SER A 24 -30.34 -43.39 7.04
CA SER A 24 -28.93 -43.76 7.20
C SER A 24 -28.28 -44.34 5.94
N GLU A 25 -26.95 -44.45 6.02
CA GLU A 25 -26.02 -45.32 5.27
C GLU A 25 -25.34 -44.75 4.01
N GLY A 26 -24.00 -44.81 4.02
CA GLY A 26 -23.17 -44.49 2.85
C GLY A 26 -21.70 -44.20 3.15
N VAL A 27 -20.99 -45.10 3.84
CA VAL A 27 -19.52 -45.13 3.89
C VAL A 27 -18.99 -45.68 2.57
N VAL A 28 -18.21 -44.91 1.80
CA VAL A 28 -17.25 -45.41 0.78
C VAL A 28 -16.11 -44.37 0.68
N ALA A 29 -15.00 -44.56 1.40
CA ALA A 29 -13.79 -45.27 0.96
C ALA A 29 -12.98 -44.52 -0.13
N SER A 30 -11.81 -44.05 0.30
CA SER A 30 -10.67 -43.66 -0.54
C SER A 30 -10.26 -44.80 -1.49
N PRO A 31 -9.74 -44.49 -2.69
CA PRO A 31 -8.80 -45.37 -3.35
C PRO A 31 -7.38 -44.89 -3.06
N ALA A 32 -6.68 -45.68 -2.24
CA ALA A 32 -5.24 -45.82 -2.33
C ALA A 32 -4.90 -46.50 -3.66
N PHE A 33 -3.88 -46.01 -4.37
CA PHE A 33 -3.18 -46.79 -5.39
C PHE A 33 -1.71 -46.87 -4.98
N SER A 34 -1.25 -48.09 -4.73
CA SER A 34 0.16 -48.44 -4.54
C SER A 34 0.65 -49.29 -5.72
N THR A 35 1.91 -49.01 -6.09
CA THR A 35 2.94 -49.92 -6.63
C THR A 35 2.76 -50.57 -8.01
N LEU A 36 3.73 -50.32 -8.91
CA LEU A 36 4.74 -51.33 -9.29
C LEU A 36 5.98 -50.73 -10.02
N LEU A 37 7.17 -51.02 -9.46
CA LEU A 37 8.49 -51.38 -10.05
C LEU A 37 9.08 -50.56 -11.24
N GLY A 38 10.37 -50.19 -11.27
CA GLY A 38 11.46 -50.51 -10.37
C GLY A 38 12.84 -50.01 -10.86
N GLN A 39 13.81 -50.13 -9.94
CA GLN A 39 15.26 -50.32 -10.11
C GLN A 39 16.07 -49.27 -10.89
N TYR A 40 16.92 -48.53 -10.16
CA TYR A 40 18.36 -48.79 -10.09
C TYR A 40 18.92 -48.27 -8.74
N VAL A 41 19.67 -49.13 -8.04
CA VAL A 41 20.49 -48.88 -6.83
C VAL A 41 21.94 -49.11 -7.30
N THR A 42 23.03 -48.42 -6.91
CA THR A 42 23.78 -48.41 -5.63
C THR A 42 25.13 -47.61 -5.83
N PRO A 43 26.09 -47.44 -4.86
CA PRO A 43 26.45 -46.15 -4.25
C PRO A 43 27.98 -45.82 -4.18
N GLY A 44 28.37 -44.73 -3.49
CA GLY A 44 29.73 -44.48 -2.94
C GLY A 44 29.90 -43.02 -2.50
N ALA A 45 29.88 -42.66 -1.20
CA ALA A 45 30.94 -42.73 -0.18
C ALA A 45 32.20 -41.91 -0.52
N TYR A 46 32.58 -40.90 0.30
CA TYR A 46 33.94 -40.69 0.83
C TYR A 46 34.00 -39.67 1.99
N GLN A 47 34.97 -39.92 2.89
CA GLN A 47 35.22 -39.36 4.21
C GLN A 47 36.21 -38.15 4.21
N TYR A 48 36.38 -37.59 5.41
CA TYR A 48 37.18 -36.43 5.88
C TYR A 48 38.75 -36.51 5.81
N LEU A 49 39.38 -35.31 5.74
CA LEU A 49 40.70 -34.81 6.29
C LEU A 49 42.06 -35.20 5.64
N PRO A 50 43.22 -34.50 5.91
CA PRO A 50 43.56 -33.06 6.03
C PRO A 50 44.94 -32.65 5.38
N ALA A 51 45.43 -31.43 5.69
CA ALA A 51 46.81 -30.87 5.55
C ALA A 51 47.17 -30.21 4.20
N GLY A 52 47.92 -29.10 4.10
CA GLY A 52 48.67 -28.30 5.06
C GLY A 52 49.22 -27.02 4.38
N ALA A 53 49.67 -26.07 5.19
CA ALA A 53 50.23 -24.79 4.74
C ALA A 53 51.66 -24.94 4.19
N ALA A 54 51.99 -24.22 3.11
CA ALA A 54 53.36 -23.93 2.73
C ALA A 54 53.48 -22.51 2.15
N VAL A 55 54.39 -21.75 2.76
CA VAL A 55 54.82 -20.40 2.42
C VAL A 55 55.75 -20.46 1.22
N VAL A 56 55.61 -19.53 0.27
CA VAL A 56 56.67 -19.20 -0.69
C VAL A 56 56.87 -17.68 -0.71
N VAL A 57 58.11 -17.31 -0.41
CA VAL A 57 58.65 -15.96 -0.38
C VAL A 57 59.20 -15.60 -1.77
N ALA A 58 59.05 -14.34 -2.18
CA ALA A 58 59.91 -13.75 -3.22
C ALA A 58 60.18 -12.26 -2.90
N PRO A 59 61.34 -11.72 -3.34
CA PRO A 59 62.10 -10.74 -2.56
C PRO A 59 61.94 -9.29 -3.05
N VAL A 60 62.17 -8.33 -2.15
CA VAL A 60 62.42 -6.91 -2.49
C VAL A 60 63.80 -6.50 -1.98
N VAL A 61 64.56 -5.90 -2.90
CA VAL A 61 65.93 -5.40 -2.76
C VAL A 61 65.95 -4.07 -1.99
N VAL A 62 66.90 -3.90 -1.07
CA VAL A 62 67.22 -2.63 -0.40
C VAL A 62 68.71 -2.34 -0.61
N PRO A 63 69.11 -1.09 -0.96
CA PRO A 63 70.50 -0.69 -0.86
C PRO A 63 70.80 0.04 0.47
N ALA A 64 71.79 -0.52 1.17
CA ALA A 64 72.87 0.08 1.94
C ALA A 64 72.68 1.37 2.78
N GLY A 65 72.97 1.23 4.09
CA GLY A 65 74.06 2.01 4.72
C GLY A 65 73.71 2.85 5.96
N GLY A 66 74.37 2.58 7.09
CA GLY A 66 74.73 3.61 8.08
C GLY A 66 74.24 3.42 9.52
N VAL A 67 75.16 3.07 10.41
CA VAL A 67 75.10 3.02 11.89
C VAL A 67 75.15 4.47 12.45
N THR A 68 74.47 4.89 13.53
CA THR A 68 74.90 4.82 14.95
C THR A 68 73.86 5.43 15.92
N THR A 69 74.00 5.09 17.21
CA THR A 69 73.22 5.45 18.40
C THR A 69 73.45 6.88 18.94
N ALA A 70 72.43 7.51 19.55
CA ALA A 70 72.59 8.41 20.71
C ALA A 70 71.27 8.67 21.48
N VAL A 71 71.39 8.67 22.82
CA VAL A 71 70.37 8.91 23.85
C VAL A 71 70.42 10.37 24.29
N VAL A 72 69.28 11.08 24.46
CA VAL A 72 69.08 12.17 25.45
C VAL A 72 67.57 12.35 25.78
N ALA A 73 67.21 12.48 27.06
CA ALA A 73 65.88 12.77 27.61
C ALA A 73 65.74 14.28 28.01
N PRO A 74 64.72 14.73 28.78
CA PRO A 74 63.28 14.87 28.53
C PRO A 74 62.82 16.35 28.60
N ALA A 75 61.55 16.66 28.27
CA ALA A 75 60.88 17.88 28.77
C ALA A 75 59.34 17.74 28.79
N VAL A 76 58.74 18.13 29.92
CA VAL A 76 57.30 18.18 30.20
C VAL A 76 56.75 19.56 29.81
N VAL A 77 55.66 19.64 29.04
CA VAL A 77 54.74 20.79 29.03
C VAL A 77 53.30 20.32 28.77
N THR A 78 52.37 20.80 29.59
CA THR A 78 50.91 20.61 29.57
C THR A 78 50.21 21.10 28.28
N PRO A 79 49.14 20.46 27.77
CA PRO A 79 48.38 20.98 26.65
C PRO A 79 47.26 21.95 27.09
N VAL A 80 47.22 23.12 26.44
CA VAL A 80 46.05 24.00 26.34
C VAL A 80 45.24 23.57 25.12
N VAL A 81 43.93 23.39 25.28
CA VAL A 81 42.99 23.07 24.19
C VAL A 81 42.57 24.35 23.49
N ALA A 82 42.88 24.47 22.20
CA ALA A 82 42.28 25.43 21.28
C ALA A 82 41.80 24.67 20.03
N ALA A 83 40.50 24.79 19.74
CA ALA A 83 39.84 24.16 18.61
C ALA A 83 40.17 24.85 17.28
N PRO A 84 40.39 24.13 16.16
CA PRO A 84 40.43 24.71 14.84
C PRO A 84 39.06 24.65 14.15
N VAL A 85 38.65 25.80 13.61
CA VAL A 85 37.55 26.00 12.66
C VAL A 85 38.04 25.54 11.27
N TYR A 86 37.35 24.61 10.63
CA TYR A 86 37.61 24.25 9.23
C TYR A 86 36.83 25.17 8.28
N MET A 87 37.55 26.00 7.52
CA MET A 87 37.06 26.70 6.33
C MET A 87 37.27 25.77 5.11
N MET A 88 36.21 25.48 4.35
CA MET A 88 36.30 24.67 3.13
C MET A 88 36.84 25.49 1.95
N ALA A 89 37.76 24.90 1.19
CA ALA A 89 38.30 25.47 -0.06
C ALA A 89 37.30 25.32 -1.23
N PRO A 90 37.29 26.24 -2.20
CA PRO A 90 36.37 26.18 -3.35
C PRO A 90 36.79 25.10 -4.38
N PRO A 91 35.84 24.55 -5.17
CA PRO A 91 36.11 23.49 -6.13
C PRO A 91 36.84 23.99 -7.40
N PRO A 92 37.57 23.11 -8.13
CA PRO A 92 38.33 23.49 -9.31
C PRO A 92 37.43 23.68 -10.56
N PRO A 93 37.88 24.47 -11.57
CA PRO A 93 37.12 24.71 -12.80
C PRO A 93 37.17 23.51 -13.77
N PHE A 94 36.03 23.22 -14.41
CA PHE A 94 35.83 22.15 -15.37
C PHE A 94 36.62 22.37 -16.68
N MET A 95 37.37 21.36 -17.13
CA MET A 95 37.90 21.28 -18.49
C MET A 95 36.88 20.60 -19.41
N LEU A 96 36.49 21.26 -20.50
CA LEU A 96 35.72 20.66 -21.60
C LEU A 96 36.57 19.61 -22.32
N LEU A 97 36.10 18.35 -22.35
CA LEU A 97 36.44 17.40 -23.39
C LEU A 97 35.16 16.95 -24.10
N SER A 98 35.09 17.26 -25.39
CA SER A 98 34.12 16.73 -26.33
C SER A 98 34.38 15.24 -26.57
N GLN A 99 33.45 14.39 -26.15
CA GLN A 99 33.36 13.02 -26.63
C GLN A 99 31.89 12.71 -26.96
N GLN A 100 31.63 12.53 -28.26
CA GLN A 100 30.41 11.92 -28.77
C GLN A 100 30.25 10.54 -28.14
N SER A 101 29.22 10.38 -27.32
CA SER A 101 28.67 9.08 -26.96
C SER A 101 27.18 9.12 -27.28
N SER A 102 26.81 8.35 -28.30
CA SER A 102 25.42 8.06 -28.66
C SER A 102 24.79 7.23 -27.54
N GLY A 103 24.18 7.89 -26.58
CA GLY A 103 23.31 7.31 -25.58
C GLY A 103 22.27 8.37 -25.26
N SER A 104 21.02 8.13 -25.66
CA SER A 104 19.88 8.92 -25.23
C SER A 104 19.92 9.07 -23.72
N GLU A 105 20.07 10.30 -23.23
CA GLU A 105 19.84 10.61 -21.82
C GLU A 105 18.44 10.11 -21.42
N PRO A 106 18.26 9.52 -20.22
CA PRO A 106 16.93 9.21 -19.74
C PRO A 106 16.16 10.52 -19.66
N SER A 107 15.00 10.57 -20.33
CA SER A 107 14.02 11.64 -20.18
C SER A 107 13.84 11.89 -18.69
N VAL A 108 14.02 13.14 -18.24
CA VAL A 108 13.56 13.56 -16.93
C VAL A 108 12.07 13.22 -16.89
N ASP A 109 11.64 12.35 -15.97
CA ASP A 109 10.23 12.02 -15.84
C ASP A 109 9.43 13.34 -15.77
N PRO A 110 8.39 13.52 -16.60
CA PRO A 110 7.63 14.77 -16.60
C PRO A 110 7.08 15.00 -15.20
N VAL A 111 7.33 16.20 -14.65
CA VAL A 111 6.91 16.54 -13.29
C VAL A 111 5.38 16.60 -13.25
N TRP A 112 4.76 15.63 -12.57
CA TRP A 112 3.33 15.66 -12.29
C TRP A 112 3.03 16.70 -11.21
N THR A 113 1.90 17.40 -11.34
CA THR A 113 1.46 18.40 -10.36
C THR A 113 -0.04 18.29 -10.14
N HIS A 114 -0.52 18.80 -9.00
CA HIS A 114 -1.95 18.86 -8.71
C HIS A 114 -2.33 20.09 -7.88
N GLU A 115 -3.58 20.50 -7.99
CA GLU A 115 -4.23 21.50 -7.14
C GLU A 115 -5.60 20.96 -6.72
N VAL A 116 -5.96 21.11 -5.44
CA VAL A 116 -7.29 20.81 -4.91
C VAL A 116 -7.89 22.07 -4.33
N LYS A 117 -9.08 22.44 -4.80
CA LYS A 117 -9.79 23.64 -4.37
C LYS A 117 -11.29 23.50 -4.57
N ASP A 118 -12.07 23.90 -3.56
CA ASP A 118 -13.55 23.97 -3.61
C ASP A 118 -14.22 22.66 -4.08
N GLY A 119 -13.68 21.51 -3.66
CA GLY A 119 -14.17 20.18 -4.05
C GLY A 119 -13.81 19.77 -5.47
N LYS A 120 -12.82 20.43 -6.07
CA LYS A 120 -12.32 20.13 -7.42
C LYS A 120 -10.83 19.89 -7.39
N ALA A 121 -10.38 18.92 -8.18
CA ALA A 121 -8.97 18.66 -8.42
C ALA A 121 -8.60 18.99 -9.87
N THR A 122 -7.42 19.56 -10.07
CA THR A 122 -6.75 19.65 -11.38
C THR A 122 -5.40 18.98 -11.26
N ILE A 123 -5.11 18.01 -12.11
CA ILE A 123 -3.90 17.19 -12.10
C ILE A 123 -3.25 17.32 -13.48
N ASN A 124 -2.01 17.79 -13.53
CA ASN A 124 -1.24 17.84 -14.77
C ASN A 124 -0.23 16.69 -14.79
N LEU A 125 -0.35 15.82 -15.78
CA LEU A 125 0.52 14.67 -15.98
C LEU A 125 1.60 15.05 -16.99
N GLY A 126 2.47 15.97 -16.57
CA GLY A 126 3.40 16.66 -17.46
C GLY A 126 2.69 17.62 -18.40
N ASP A 127 3.26 17.81 -19.59
CA ASP A 127 2.71 18.70 -20.61
C ASP A 127 1.60 18.05 -21.44
N LYS A 128 1.48 16.72 -21.41
CA LYS A 128 0.66 15.96 -22.36
C LYS A 128 -0.79 15.78 -21.92
N TYR A 129 -1.03 15.53 -20.64
CA TYR A 129 -2.39 15.31 -20.15
C TYR A 129 -2.75 16.17 -18.95
N THR A 130 -4.01 16.54 -18.89
CA THR A 130 -4.62 17.17 -17.72
C THR A 130 -5.88 16.41 -17.33
N ILE A 131 -5.99 16.06 -16.05
CA ILE A 131 -7.18 15.47 -15.45
C ILE A 131 -7.85 16.51 -14.57
N THR A 132 -9.18 16.61 -14.65
CA THR A 132 -9.97 17.38 -13.68
C THR A 132 -10.95 16.45 -13.00
N ALA A 133 -11.20 16.62 -11.71
CA ALA A 133 -12.20 15.85 -10.96
C ALA A 133 -13.06 16.78 -10.08
N ASN A 134 -14.32 16.42 -9.85
CA ASN A 134 -15.28 17.20 -9.08
C ASN A 134 -16.10 16.29 -8.16
N GLU A 135 -15.94 16.43 -6.85
CA GLU A 135 -16.62 15.56 -5.87
C GLU A 135 -18.14 15.76 -5.84
N LYS A 136 -18.63 16.93 -6.27
CA LYS A 136 -20.06 17.27 -6.16
C LYS A 136 -20.97 16.43 -7.05
N ASP A 137 -20.43 15.87 -8.12
CA ASP A 137 -21.18 15.11 -9.11
C ASP A 137 -20.39 13.90 -9.64
N GLY A 138 -19.23 13.59 -9.03
CA GLY A 138 -18.35 12.49 -9.45
C GLY A 138 -17.73 12.67 -10.84
N THR A 139 -17.89 13.84 -11.46
CA THR A 139 -17.41 14.06 -12.84
C THR A 139 -15.89 14.19 -12.86
N TRP A 140 -15.26 13.52 -13.81
CA TRP A 140 -13.86 13.75 -14.12
C TRP A 140 -13.60 13.71 -15.63
N THR A 141 -12.51 14.35 -16.05
CA THR A 141 -12.12 14.41 -17.46
C THR A 141 -10.66 14.04 -17.64
N VAL A 142 -10.32 13.54 -18.82
CA VAL A 142 -8.95 13.40 -19.30
C VAL A 142 -8.82 14.22 -20.57
N ARG A 143 -7.98 15.25 -20.53
CA ARG A 143 -7.64 16.07 -21.71
C ARG A 143 -6.26 15.68 -22.21
N ASN A 144 -6.16 15.36 -23.49
CA ASN A 144 -4.89 15.35 -24.20
C ASN A 144 -4.57 16.80 -24.62
N ASN A 145 -3.59 17.43 -23.98
CA ASN A 145 -3.23 18.84 -24.19
C ASN A 145 -2.61 19.11 -25.57
N GLN A 146 -2.10 18.07 -26.23
CA GLN A 146 -1.47 18.18 -27.54
C GLN A 146 -2.50 18.13 -28.67
N THR A 147 -3.56 17.33 -28.52
CA THR A 147 -4.63 17.19 -29.53
C THR A 147 -5.85 18.05 -29.21
N GLY A 148 -6.04 18.43 -27.94
CA GLY A 148 -7.22 19.13 -27.44
C GLY A 148 -8.39 18.22 -27.10
N HIS A 149 -8.29 16.92 -27.37
CA HIS A 149 -9.35 15.95 -27.14
C HIS A 149 -9.60 15.72 -25.65
N VAL A 150 -10.86 15.47 -25.31
CA VAL A 150 -11.32 15.32 -23.94
C VAL A 150 -12.24 14.11 -23.87
N THR A 151 -11.93 13.18 -22.98
CA THR A 151 -12.87 12.16 -22.53
C THR A 151 -13.51 12.65 -21.23
N VAL A 152 -14.83 12.56 -21.11
CA VAL A 152 -15.60 12.97 -19.92
C VAL A 152 -16.26 11.75 -19.31
N ILE A 153 -16.12 11.59 -18.00
CA ILE A 153 -16.74 10.52 -17.23
C ILE A 153 -17.63 11.16 -16.16
N HIS A 154 -18.90 10.77 -16.08
CA HIS A 154 -19.88 11.41 -15.20
C HIS A 154 -20.97 10.45 -14.72
N GLY A 155 -21.68 10.80 -13.64
CA GLY A 155 -22.83 10.04 -13.17
C GLY A 155 -22.52 8.59 -12.83
N ASP A 156 -23.40 7.67 -13.26
CA ASP A 156 -23.18 6.23 -13.11
C ASP A 156 -22.36 5.63 -14.24
N PRO A 157 -21.02 5.59 -14.06
CA PRO A 157 -20.06 6.19 -14.95
C PRO A 157 -20.41 6.07 -16.43
N HIS A 158 -21.03 7.11 -16.97
CA HIS A 158 -21.18 7.34 -18.40
C HIS A 158 -19.90 7.96 -18.96
N VAL A 159 -19.48 7.52 -20.14
CA VAL A 159 -18.28 7.98 -20.82
C VAL A 159 -18.65 8.61 -22.15
N ASP A 160 -18.38 9.90 -22.26
CA ASP A 160 -18.30 10.64 -23.52
C ASP A 160 -16.84 10.58 -23.97
N ALA A 161 -16.55 9.68 -24.91
CA ALA A 161 -15.19 9.30 -25.27
C ALA A 161 -14.47 10.40 -26.05
N ASP A 162 -15.19 11.15 -26.87
CA ASP A 162 -14.64 12.15 -27.79
C ASP A 162 -14.99 13.60 -27.42
N GLY A 163 -15.80 13.80 -26.38
CA GLY A 163 -16.18 15.11 -25.84
C GLY A 163 -17.28 15.79 -26.65
N ASP A 164 -18.10 15.03 -27.38
CA ASP A 164 -19.17 15.56 -28.24
C ASP A 164 -20.48 15.86 -27.48
N GLY A 165 -20.54 15.51 -26.19
CA GLY A 165 -21.68 15.66 -25.30
C GLY A 165 -22.68 14.50 -25.34
N LYS A 166 -22.33 13.37 -25.95
CA LYS A 166 -23.12 12.12 -25.91
C LYS A 166 -22.32 11.00 -25.26
N ASP A 167 -23.05 10.15 -24.53
CA ASP A 167 -22.44 8.98 -23.91
C ASP A 167 -22.23 7.89 -24.96
N ASP A 168 -21.00 7.39 -25.06
CA ASP A 168 -20.59 6.31 -25.97
C ASP A 168 -20.72 4.93 -25.32
N PHE A 169 -20.43 4.85 -24.02
CA PHE A 169 -20.58 3.67 -23.19
C PHE A 169 -20.64 4.03 -21.71
N ASP A 170 -21.07 3.11 -20.88
CA ASP A 170 -21.02 3.20 -19.42
C ASP A 170 -20.35 1.97 -18.80
N PHE A 171 -19.80 2.13 -17.59
CA PHE A 171 -19.20 1.06 -16.82
C PHE A 171 -19.66 1.10 -15.36
N LYS A 172 -19.89 -0.07 -14.76
CA LYS A 172 -20.34 -0.22 -13.37
C LYS A 172 -19.24 -0.78 -12.47
N LYS A 173 -18.39 -1.68 -12.98
CA LYS A 173 -17.24 -2.23 -12.25
C LYS A 173 -16.02 -1.35 -12.42
N ASP A 174 -15.08 -1.47 -11.49
CA ASP A 174 -13.73 -0.91 -11.61
C ASP A 174 -13.15 -1.20 -13.00
N MET A 175 -12.40 -0.27 -13.58
CA MET A 175 -11.71 -0.48 -14.85
C MET A 175 -10.54 0.50 -15.01
N THR A 176 -9.71 0.28 -16.03
CA THR A 176 -8.53 1.11 -16.29
C THR A 176 -8.57 1.74 -17.67
N PHE A 177 -8.27 3.03 -17.73
CA PHE A 177 -7.97 3.78 -18.96
C PHE A 177 -6.44 3.91 -19.07
N GLN A 178 -5.84 3.37 -20.12
CA GLN A 178 -4.42 3.53 -20.40
C GLN A 178 -4.21 4.54 -21.52
N LEU A 179 -3.51 5.63 -21.22
CA LEU A 179 -3.14 6.68 -22.16
C LEU A 179 -2.02 6.22 -23.09
N ASP A 180 -1.84 6.93 -24.21
CA ASP A 180 -0.87 6.55 -25.24
C ASP A 180 0.59 6.57 -24.76
N ASP A 181 0.89 7.30 -23.68
CA ASP A 181 2.21 7.45 -23.07
C ASP A 181 2.49 6.40 -21.99
N GLY A 182 1.57 5.43 -21.86
CA GLY A 182 1.62 4.34 -20.91
C GLY A 182 1.00 4.67 -19.55
N THR A 183 0.59 5.91 -19.30
CA THR A 183 -0.08 6.27 -18.03
C THR A 183 -1.37 5.48 -17.86
N LYS A 184 -1.53 4.81 -16.72
CA LYS A 184 -2.75 4.11 -16.35
C LYS A 184 -3.56 4.96 -15.39
N ILE A 185 -4.87 5.02 -15.61
CA ILE A 185 -5.86 5.62 -14.74
C ILE A 185 -6.84 4.51 -14.36
N THR A 186 -6.62 3.91 -13.20
CA THR A 186 -7.50 2.87 -12.67
C THR A 186 -8.57 3.50 -11.80
N VAL A 187 -9.82 3.23 -12.15
CA VAL A 187 -11.01 3.77 -11.51
C VAL A 187 -11.58 2.71 -10.58
N ASN A 188 -11.74 3.03 -9.31
CA ASN A 188 -12.53 2.22 -8.38
C ASN A 188 -13.89 2.86 -8.19
N ASN A 189 -14.94 2.05 -8.33
CA ASN A 189 -16.32 2.48 -8.20
C ASN A 189 -16.90 2.03 -6.85
N VAL A 190 -17.83 2.82 -6.32
CA VAL A 190 -18.66 2.48 -5.16
C VAL A 190 -20.13 2.34 -5.57
N ASP A 191 -20.89 1.49 -4.89
CA ASP A 191 -22.33 1.32 -5.14
C ASP A 191 -23.08 2.62 -4.82
N TYR A 192 -23.80 3.14 -5.82
CA TYR A 192 -24.61 4.35 -5.68
C TYR A 192 -26.09 4.01 -5.37
N GLY A 193 -26.46 2.73 -5.43
CA GLY A 193 -27.81 2.21 -5.22
C GLY A 193 -28.56 1.93 -6.52
N ASN A 194 -29.60 1.10 -6.46
CA ASN A 194 -30.42 0.69 -7.63
C ASN A 194 -29.63 0.05 -8.78
N GLY A 195 -28.48 -0.57 -8.48
CA GLY A 195 -27.59 -1.16 -9.49
C GLY A 195 -26.73 -0.14 -10.24
N GLN A 196 -26.71 1.11 -9.78
CA GLN A 196 -25.82 2.15 -10.26
C GLN A 196 -24.54 2.17 -9.42
N ALA A 197 -23.46 2.66 -10.01
CA ALA A 197 -22.19 2.89 -9.32
C ALA A 197 -21.77 4.35 -9.51
N ILE A 198 -20.75 4.82 -8.81
CA ILE A 198 -20.11 6.12 -9.06
C ILE A 198 -18.59 5.97 -8.91
N SER A 199 -17.81 6.73 -9.67
CA SER A 199 -16.36 6.77 -9.50
C SER A 199 -16.01 7.34 -8.12
N SER A 200 -15.28 6.56 -7.31
CA SER A 200 -14.91 6.89 -5.94
C SER A 200 -13.42 7.27 -5.82
N LYS A 201 -12.56 6.52 -6.52
CA LYS A 201 -11.11 6.70 -6.47
C LYS A 201 -10.47 6.57 -7.84
N LEU A 202 -9.50 7.43 -8.12
CA LEU A 202 -8.61 7.33 -9.28
C LEU A 202 -7.20 7.01 -8.81
N THR A 203 -6.63 5.92 -9.31
CA THR A 203 -5.22 5.57 -9.14
C THR A 203 -4.50 5.79 -10.46
N ILE A 204 -3.63 6.79 -10.50
CA ILE A 204 -2.95 7.25 -11.71
C ILE A 204 -1.47 6.92 -11.60
N THR A 205 -0.93 6.14 -12.53
CA THR A 205 0.43 5.61 -12.47
C THR A 205 1.14 5.70 -13.82
N ASN A 206 2.41 6.11 -13.83
CA ASN A 206 3.30 5.99 -14.99
C ASN A 206 4.76 5.95 -14.53
N GLY A 207 5.43 4.80 -14.73
CA GLY A 207 6.78 4.59 -14.21
C GLY A 207 6.82 4.83 -12.71
N HIS A 208 7.69 5.71 -12.23
CA HIS A 208 7.73 6.05 -10.81
C HIS A 208 6.63 7.03 -10.40
N ASN A 209 5.94 7.72 -11.30
CA ASN A 209 4.94 8.71 -10.88
C ASN A 209 3.64 8.03 -10.43
N ALA A 210 3.11 8.48 -9.29
CA ALA A 210 1.84 8.03 -8.74
C ALA A 210 1.01 9.22 -8.24
N ILE A 211 -0.26 9.25 -8.59
CA ILE A 211 -1.27 10.11 -7.99
C ILE A 211 -2.48 9.26 -7.60
N VAL A 212 -3.01 9.49 -6.39
CA VAL A 212 -4.26 8.91 -5.92
C VAL A 212 -5.25 10.03 -5.65
N VAL A 213 -6.41 9.95 -6.27
CA VAL A 213 -7.56 10.82 -6.03
C VAL A 213 -8.59 10.00 -5.25
N GLU A 214 -8.97 10.44 -4.06
CA GLU A 214 -9.97 9.80 -3.21
C GLU A 214 -11.04 10.82 -2.81
N GLY A 215 -12.25 10.36 -2.48
CA GLY A 215 -13.36 11.25 -2.13
C GLY A 215 -14.07 11.83 -3.36
N LEU A 216 -14.13 11.07 -4.45
CA LEU A 216 -14.80 11.51 -5.68
C LEU A 216 -16.29 11.13 -5.71
N GLY A 217 -16.68 10.08 -5.00
CA GLY A 217 -18.01 9.45 -5.04
C GLY A 217 -19.12 10.20 -4.30
N ASP A 218 -19.12 11.54 -4.34
CA ASP A 218 -20.10 12.41 -3.69
C ASP A 218 -20.39 12.00 -2.23
N ASP A 219 -21.67 11.81 -1.86
CA ASP A 219 -22.07 11.48 -0.51
C ASP A 219 -21.75 10.02 -0.11
N LYS A 220 -21.31 9.19 -1.07
CA LYS A 220 -20.91 7.80 -0.82
C LYS A 220 -19.53 7.69 -0.22
N ASP A 221 -18.63 8.60 -0.57
CA ASP A 221 -17.31 8.66 0.04
C ASP A 221 -17.29 9.54 1.30
N GLY A 222 -18.30 10.39 1.48
CA GLY A 222 -18.36 11.42 2.52
C GLY A 222 -18.23 12.82 1.93
N LYS A 223 -18.83 13.84 2.58
CA LYS A 223 -18.91 15.19 2.00
C LYS A 223 -17.63 16.00 2.19
N ASN A 224 -17.21 16.72 1.16
CA ASN A 224 -16.06 17.64 1.17
C ASN A 224 -14.75 16.96 1.58
N ASN A 225 -14.51 15.78 1.03
CA ASN A 225 -13.37 14.93 1.39
C ASN A 225 -12.46 14.60 0.20
N LEU A 226 -12.67 15.26 -0.95
CA LEU A 226 -11.78 15.15 -2.10
C LEU A 226 -10.35 15.45 -1.69
N ARG A 227 -9.47 14.48 -1.92
CA ARG A 227 -8.04 14.60 -1.66
C ARG A 227 -7.25 14.03 -2.83
N VAL A 228 -6.10 14.65 -3.06
CA VAL A 228 -5.12 14.18 -4.04
C VAL A 228 -3.80 13.96 -3.30
N SER A 229 -3.28 12.74 -3.39
CA SER A 229 -1.99 12.35 -2.84
C SER A 229 -1.03 12.00 -3.98
N GLN A 230 0.19 12.51 -3.93
CA GLN A 230 1.21 12.28 -4.96
C GLN A 230 2.43 11.58 -4.36
N SER A 231 3.04 10.65 -5.10
CA SER A 231 4.31 10.02 -4.74
C SER A 231 5.12 9.57 -5.95
N ASN A 232 6.33 9.07 -5.69
CA ASN A 232 7.23 8.48 -6.68
C ASN A 232 7.21 6.94 -6.65
N ALA A 233 6.02 6.35 -6.49
CA ALA A 233 5.85 4.90 -6.40
C ALA A 233 4.86 4.29 -7.40
N GLY A 234 4.76 4.89 -8.58
CA GLY A 234 3.87 4.46 -9.68
C GLY A 234 3.92 2.95 -9.94
N MET A 235 5.12 2.37 -10.11
CA MET A 235 5.25 0.95 -10.45
C MET A 235 4.67 0.03 -9.38
N THR A 236 4.94 0.31 -8.11
CA THR A 236 4.44 -0.53 -7.01
C THR A 236 2.95 -0.30 -6.78
N LEU A 237 2.49 0.94 -6.88
CA LEU A 237 1.07 1.24 -6.76
C LEU A 237 0.26 0.60 -7.90
N ASP A 238 0.80 0.61 -9.12
CA ASP A 238 0.21 -0.05 -10.29
C ASP A 238 0.11 -1.56 -10.09
N GLU A 239 1.18 -2.20 -9.60
CA GLU A 239 1.20 -3.65 -9.33
C GLU A 239 0.14 -4.07 -8.29
N LEU A 240 -0.14 -3.20 -7.31
CA LEU A 240 -1.10 -3.48 -6.25
C LEU A 240 -2.54 -3.14 -6.62
N THR A 241 -2.72 -2.33 -7.64
CA THR A 241 -4.04 -1.87 -8.06
C THR A 241 -4.53 -2.81 -9.16
N SER A 242 -5.57 -3.59 -8.85
CA SER A 242 -6.23 -4.40 -9.87
C SER A 242 -6.74 -3.49 -10.98
N ASP A 243 -6.50 -3.85 -12.24
CA ASP A 243 -7.01 -3.12 -13.43
C ASP A 243 -8.54 -3.24 -13.62
N GLY A 244 -9.24 -3.63 -12.56
CA GLY A 244 -10.67 -3.85 -12.55
C GLY A 244 -11.13 -4.95 -13.51
N ALA A 245 -12.27 -4.69 -14.13
CA ALA A 245 -12.94 -5.56 -15.06
C ALA A 245 -12.30 -5.54 -16.45
N GLN A 246 -11.56 -4.51 -16.85
CA GLN A 246 -10.77 -4.48 -18.09
C GLN A 246 -9.91 -3.22 -18.17
N THR A 247 -8.91 -3.24 -19.05
CA THR A 247 -8.16 -2.06 -19.49
C THR A 247 -8.54 -1.70 -20.92
N ILE A 248 -8.83 -0.43 -21.16
CA ILE A 248 -8.98 0.15 -22.51
C ILE A 248 -7.83 1.12 -22.77
N HIS A 249 -7.45 1.25 -24.04
CA HIS A 249 -6.27 1.99 -24.46
C HIS A 249 -6.65 3.18 -25.35
N GLU A 250 -6.05 4.34 -25.10
CA GLU A 250 -6.18 5.49 -25.98
C GLU A 250 -5.59 5.15 -27.35
N SER A 251 -6.36 5.39 -28.42
CA SER A 251 -5.90 5.17 -29.78
C SER A 251 -6.52 6.23 -30.69
N GLY A 252 -5.71 7.20 -31.11
CA GLY A 252 -6.18 8.34 -31.88
C GLY A 252 -7.07 9.23 -31.02
N GLN A 253 -8.35 9.35 -31.36
CA GLN A 253 -9.31 10.20 -30.65
C GLN A 253 -10.40 9.41 -29.91
N GLY A 254 -10.15 8.13 -29.65
CA GLY A 254 -11.08 7.28 -28.92
C GLY A 254 -10.35 6.15 -28.22
N TRP A 255 -11.11 5.15 -27.81
CA TRP A 255 -10.63 4.04 -27.00
C TRP A 255 -10.74 2.72 -27.74
N VAL A 256 -9.74 1.87 -27.54
CA VAL A 256 -9.73 0.49 -28.02
C VAL A 256 -9.62 -0.50 -26.87
N ASP A 257 -10.22 -1.67 -27.00
CA ASP A 257 -10.08 -2.77 -26.04
C ASP A 257 -8.71 -3.44 -26.14
N GLY A 258 -8.45 -4.44 -25.29
CA GLY A 258 -7.19 -5.21 -25.30
C GLY A 258 -6.91 -5.99 -26.59
N ALA A 259 -7.86 -6.07 -27.53
CA ALA A 259 -7.66 -6.63 -28.87
C ALA A 259 -7.48 -5.55 -29.95
N GLY A 260 -7.45 -4.26 -29.59
CA GLY A 260 -7.32 -3.14 -30.50
C GLY A 260 -8.62 -2.79 -31.25
N ARG A 261 -9.77 -3.26 -30.78
CA ARG A 261 -11.09 -2.96 -31.38
C ARG A 261 -11.68 -1.72 -30.72
N ALA A 262 -12.37 -0.88 -31.48
CA ALA A 262 -13.06 0.29 -30.92
C ALA A 262 -14.02 -0.11 -29.79
N VAL A 263 -13.91 0.59 -28.66
CA VAL A 263 -14.76 0.37 -27.48
C VAL A 263 -16.19 0.79 -27.77
N ASN A 264 -17.13 -0.01 -27.27
CA ASN A 264 -18.57 0.26 -27.24
C ASN A 264 -19.19 -0.45 -26.03
N GLN A 265 -20.47 -0.22 -25.77
CA GLN A 265 -21.16 -0.84 -24.62
C GLN A 265 -20.97 -2.36 -24.55
N ALA A 266 -21.11 -3.08 -25.67
CA ALA A 266 -21.00 -4.54 -25.67
C ALA A 266 -19.60 -5.03 -25.28
N SER A 267 -18.55 -4.33 -25.71
CA SER A 267 -17.18 -4.64 -25.27
C SER A 267 -17.00 -4.42 -23.77
N ILE A 268 -17.63 -3.37 -23.21
CA ILE A 268 -17.56 -3.08 -21.79
C ILE A 268 -18.29 -4.15 -20.98
N ASP A 269 -19.53 -4.47 -21.36
CA ASP A 269 -20.36 -5.51 -20.73
C ASP A 269 -19.66 -6.88 -20.72
N ASP A 270 -18.94 -7.21 -21.79
CA ASP A 270 -18.15 -8.44 -21.86
C ASP A 270 -16.98 -8.40 -20.88
N GLY A 271 -16.26 -7.28 -20.77
CA GLY A 271 -15.23 -7.10 -19.74
C GLY A 271 -15.77 -7.30 -18.33
N GLU A 272 -16.91 -6.67 -18.02
CA GLU A 272 -17.57 -6.80 -16.71
C GLU A 272 -18.03 -8.22 -16.41
N GLN A 273 -18.36 -9.00 -17.44
CA GLN A 273 -18.72 -10.42 -17.31
C GLN A 273 -17.50 -11.35 -17.33
N GLY A 274 -16.28 -10.81 -17.36
CA GLY A 274 -15.02 -11.56 -17.41
C GLY A 274 -14.75 -12.22 -18.76
N ARG A 275 -15.42 -11.77 -19.83
CA ARG A 275 -15.29 -12.25 -21.21
C ARG A 275 -14.51 -11.30 -22.12
N GLY A 276 -14.16 -10.12 -21.63
CA GLY A 276 -13.40 -9.12 -22.39
C GLY A 276 -12.01 -9.62 -22.83
N PRO A 277 -11.51 -9.17 -23.99
CA PRO A 277 -10.17 -9.50 -24.43
C PRO A 277 -9.12 -8.90 -23.48
N GLY A 278 -8.19 -9.73 -23.00
CA GLY A 278 -7.18 -9.33 -22.01
C GLY A 278 -7.47 -9.82 -20.59
N ASN A 279 -8.70 -10.26 -20.29
CA ASN A 279 -9.11 -10.73 -18.96
C ASN A 279 -8.90 -12.24 -18.70
N TYR A 280 -8.00 -12.90 -19.42
CA TYR A 280 -7.74 -14.33 -19.18
C TYR A 280 -7.03 -14.52 -17.83
N ARG A 281 -7.81 -14.52 -16.75
CA ARG A 281 -7.46 -15.19 -15.50
C ARG A 281 -7.16 -16.64 -15.86
N TYR A 282 -5.99 -17.13 -15.46
CA TYR A 282 -5.56 -18.51 -15.56
C TYR A 282 -6.69 -19.46 -15.13
N ALA A 283 -7.44 -19.99 -16.10
CA ALA A 283 -8.18 -21.22 -15.90
C ALA A 283 -7.12 -22.32 -15.78
N SER A 284 -7.16 -23.06 -14.68
CA SER A 284 -6.32 -24.22 -14.41
C SER A 284 -6.60 -25.34 -15.41
N GLY A 285 -6.07 -25.19 -16.62
CA GLY A 285 -5.89 -26.24 -17.61
C GLY A 285 -4.40 -26.53 -17.71
N ALA A 286 -3.97 -27.70 -17.25
CA ALA A 286 -2.58 -28.14 -17.34
C ALA A 286 -2.05 -27.99 -18.78
N PRO A 287 -0.93 -27.27 -19.02
CA PRO A 287 -0.36 -27.20 -20.35
C PRO A 287 0.40 -28.48 -20.65
N THR A 288 -0.03 -29.18 -21.69
CA THR A 288 0.81 -30.15 -22.38
C THR A 288 2.00 -29.43 -23.00
N SER A 289 3.18 -29.67 -22.43
CA SER A 289 4.50 -29.78 -23.06
C SER A 289 4.81 -28.86 -24.26
N THR A 290 5.60 -27.81 -24.00
CA THR A 290 6.78 -27.46 -24.81
C THR A 290 7.84 -26.85 -23.91
N ALA A 291 9.08 -27.32 -24.04
CA ALA A 291 10.18 -27.10 -23.10
C ALA A 291 10.64 -25.62 -22.98
N PRO A 292 10.98 -25.12 -21.77
CA PRO A 292 11.61 -23.82 -21.61
C PRO A 292 13.12 -23.89 -21.86
N VAL A 293 13.63 -22.94 -22.65
CA VAL A 293 15.06 -22.59 -22.74
C VAL A 293 15.41 -21.74 -21.53
N PHE A 294 16.28 -22.24 -20.65
CA PHE A 294 16.81 -21.49 -19.51
C PHE A 294 17.91 -20.53 -19.99
N PHE A 295 17.69 -19.22 -19.81
CA PHE A 295 18.75 -18.21 -19.90
C PHE A 295 19.48 -18.18 -18.55
N VAL A 296 20.74 -18.60 -18.53
CA VAL A 296 21.62 -18.48 -17.36
C VAL A 296 22.40 -17.16 -17.51
N PRO A 297 22.22 -16.15 -16.63
CA PRO A 297 23.05 -14.96 -16.67
C PRO A 297 24.51 -15.29 -16.29
N PRO A 298 25.52 -14.64 -16.91
CA PRO A 298 26.92 -14.89 -16.59
C PRO A 298 27.26 -14.42 -15.16
N PRO A 299 28.22 -15.08 -14.49
CA PRO A 299 28.59 -14.74 -13.11
C PRO A 299 29.22 -13.34 -13.03
N PRO A 300 29.02 -12.61 -11.92
CA PRO A 300 29.61 -11.29 -11.73
C PRO A 300 31.15 -11.38 -11.62
N PRO A 301 31.89 -10.35 -12.07
CA PRO A 301 33.34 -10.30 -11.93
C PRO A 301 33.76 -10.24 -10.45
N PRO A 302 34.92 -10.83 -10.09
CA PRO A 302 35.38 -10.82 -8.71
C PRO A 302 35.83 -9.42 -8.28
N LEU A 303 35.20 -8.89 -7.24
CA LEU A 303 35.65 -7.68 -6.56
C LEU A 303 36.91 -8.00 -5.74
N ALA A 304 37.99 -7.25 -5.98
CA ALA A 304 39.17 -7.25 -5.13
C ALA A 304 38.82 -6.64 -3.77
N MET A 305 38.78 -7.45 -2.71
CA MET A 305 38.60 -6.99 -1.33
C MET A 305 39.93 -6.48 -0.75
N VAL A 306 39.92 -5.24 -0.28
CA VAL A 306 40.93 -4.69 0.64
C VAL A 306 40.53 -5.11 2.07
N PRO A 307 41.43 -5.59 2.94
CA PRO A 307 41.05 -6.05 4.26
C PRO A 307 40.85 -4.87 5.22
N VAL A 308 39.66 -4.73 5.79
CA VAL A 308 39.42 -3.93 7.00
C VAL A 308 39.27 -4.88 8.17
N ALA A 309 40.02 -4.59 9.23
CA ALA A 309 40.15 -5.40 10.44
C ALA A 309 38.81 -5.60 11.16
N ALA A 310 38.66 -6.81 11.72
CA ALA A 310 37.50 -7.28 12.44
C ALA A 310 37.29 -6.52 13.78
N ALA A 311 36.07 -6.03 13.98
CA ALA A 311 35.49 -5.87 15.32
C ALA A 311 34.38 -6.93 15.45
N GLN A 312 34.57 -7.89 16.36
CA GLN A 312 33.58 -8.91 16.67
C GLN A 312 32.38 -8.26 17.38
N VAL A 313 31.23 -8.25 16.71
CA VAL A 313 29.91 -8.03 17.35
C VAL A 313 29.26 -9.41 17.51
N PRO A 314 28.62 -9.74 18.64
CA PRO A 314 28.06 -11.07 18.86
C PRO A 314 27.01 -11.41 17.81
N THR A 315 27.09 -12.62 17.25
CA THR A 315 26.11 -13.14 16.27
C THR A 315 24.77 -13.41 16.95
N GLN A 316 23.83 -12.47 16.79
CA GLN A 316 22.40 -12.71 17.03
C GLN A 316 21.91 -13.75 15.99
N SER A 317 21.22 -14.78 16.47
CA SER A 317 20.78 -15.92 15.64
C SER A 317 19.96 -15.46 14.44
N SER A 318 20.35 -15.89 13.25
CA SER A 318 19.60 -15.70 12.01
C SER A 318 18.37 -16.61 11.98
N GLN A 319 17.31 -16.26 12.72
CA GLN A 319 15.98 -16.61 12.28
C GLN A 319 15.62 -15.71 11.09
N PRO A 320 14.96 -16.24 10.04
CA PRO A 320 14.35 -15.37 9.04
C PRO A 320 13.40 -14.40 9.74
N ALA A 321 13.42 -13.12 9.35
CA ALA A 321 12.53 -12.12 9.92
C ALA A 321 11.08 -12.63 9.82
N PRO A 322 10.30 -12.59 10.91
CA PRO A 322 8.96 -13.14 10.89
C PRO A 322 8.10 -12.35 9.89
N VAL A 323 7.50 -13.09 8.96
CA VAL A 323 6.76 -12.57 7.79
C VAL A 323 5.38 -12.10 8.24
N TRP A 324 4.94 -10.94 7.76
CA TRP A 324 3.56 -10.49 8.00
C TRP A 324 2.55 -11.40 7.28
N SER A 325 1.44 -11.71 7.92
CA SER A 325 0.37 -12.53 7.34
C SER A 325 -1.01 -12.05 7.76
N HIS A 326 -2.04 -12.44 7.02
CA HIS A 326 -3.42 -12.13 7.37
C HIS A 326 -4.38 -13.26 6.99
N GLU A 327 -5.51 -13.33 7.68
CA GLU A 327 -6.66 -14.18 7.35
C GLU A 327 -7.93 -13.32 7.45
N VAL A 328 -8.80 -13.39 6.43
CA VAL A 328 -10.09 -12.70 6.42
C VAL A 328 -11.20 -13.74 6.40
N ARG A 329 -12.14 -13.65 7.34
CA ARG A 329 -13.25 -14.58 7.46
C ARG A 329 -14.42 -13.96 8.22
N ASP A 330 -15.63 -14.15 7.69
CA ASP A 330 -16.90 -13.80 8.35
C ASP A 330 -16.94 -12.34 8.86
N GLY A 331 -16.44 -11.40 8.04
CA GLY A 331 -16.39 -9.97 8.35
C GLY A 331 -15.35 -9.57 9.39
N LYS A 332 -14.37 -10.45 9.64
CA LYS A 332 -13.24 -10.20 10.54
C LYS A 332 -11.94 -10.44 9.82
N ALA A 333 -10.89 -9.75 10.24
CA ALA A 333 -9.54 -10.09 9.83
C ALA A 333 -8.60 -10.24 11.02
N GLU A 334 -7.75 -11.26 10.96
CA GLU A 334 -6.62 -11.44 11.86
C GLU A 334 -5.33 -11.16 11.10
N ILE A 335 -4.54 -10.22 11.59
CA ILE A 335 -3.27 -9.78 10.99
C ILE A 335 -2.16 -10.10 11.99
N LYS A 336 -1.10 -10.76 11.52
CA LYS A 336 0.12 -11.02 12.27
C LYS A 336 1.22 -10.12 11.71
N LEU A 337 1.78 -9.28 12.57
CA LEU A 337 2.89 -8.38 12.23
C LEU A 337 4.17 -8.98 12.82
N GLY A 338 4.60 -10.06 12.18
CA GLY A 338 5.63 -10.96 12.69
C GLY A 338 5.21 -11.66 13.99
N ASP A 339 6.17 -11.94 14.86
CA ASP A 339 5.93 -12.68 16.12
C ASP A 339 5.46 -11.77 17.27
N LYS A 340 5.69 -10.46 17.15
CA LYS A 340 5.52 -9.53 18.26
C LYS A 340 4.11 -8.96 18.35
N TYR A 341 3.49 -8.63 17.22
CA TYR A 341 2.19 -7.97 17.22
C TYR A 341 1.15 -8.74 16.41
N SER A 342 -0.10 -8.63 16.83
CA SER A 342 -1.25 -9.04 16.05
C SER A 342 -2.35 -8.01 16.13
N ILE A 343 -3.06 -7.80 15.02
CA ILE A 343 -4.24 -6.95 14.95
C ILE A 343 -5.44 -7.82 14.63
N LEU A 344 -6.53 -7.62 15.37
CA LEU A 344 -7.83 -8.19 15.04
C LEU A 344 -8.77 -7.05 14.69
N VAL A 345 -9.50 -7.20 13.60
CA VAL A 345 -10.52 -6.23 13.17
C VAL A 345 -11.86 -6.91 12.93
N ASP A 346 -12.95 -6.16 13.12
CA ASP A 346 -14.32 -6.62 12.91
C ASP A 346 -15.15 -5.51 12.24
N GLU A 347 -15.65 -5.77 11.03
CA GLU A 347 -16.43 -4.79 10.26
C GLU A 347 -17.81 -4.52 10.88
N ASN A 348 -18.33 -5.42 11.72
CA ASN A 348 -19.69 -5.29 12.24
C ASN A 348 -19.83 -4.14 13.26
N ASP A 349 -18.74 -3.75 13.90
CA ASP A 349 -18.73 -2.70 14.92
C ASP A 349 -17.51 -1.75 14.85
N GLY A 350 -16.70 -1.87 13.81
CA GLY A 350 -15.49 -1.07 13.60
C GLY A 350 -14.40 -1.33 14.64
N THR A 351 -14.41 -2.50 15.28
CA THR A 351 -13.41 -2.84 16.31
C THR A 351 -12.03 -3.00 15.68
N VAL A 352 -11.03 -2.42 16.33
CA VAL A 352 -9.60 -2.70 16.10
C VAL A 352 -8.95 -3.07 17.42
N LEU A 353 -8.27 -4.22 17.46
CA LEU A 353 -7.60 -4.76 18.64
C LEU A 353 -6.14 -5.00 18.32
N ILE A 354 -5.25 -4.19 18.89
CA ILE A 354 -3.80 -4.34 18.75
C ILE A 354 -3.30 -5.11 19.97
N ARG A 355 -2.64 -6.25 19.75
CA ARG A 355 -2.04 -7.06 20.81
C ARG A 355 -0.54 -7.15 20.63
N ASN A 356 0.20 -6.85 21.69
CA ASN A 356 1.62 -7.15 21.81
C ASN A 356 1.77 -8.56 22.43
N SER A 357 2.08 -9.56 21.61
CA SER A 357 2.20 -10.97 22.01
C SER A 357 3.32 -11.23 23.01
N GLN A 358 4.33 -10.36 23.08
CA GLN A 358 5.45 -10.51 24.01
C GLN A 358 5.10 -10.03 25.42
N THR A 359 4.32 -8.95 25.53
CA THR A 359 3.94 -8.36 26.82
C THR A 359 2.54 -8.75 27.28
N GLY A 360 1.70 -9.24 26.37
CA GLY A 360 0.28 -9.50 26.60
C GLY A 360 -0.59 -8.24 26.61
N LYS A 361 0.00 -7.04 26.40
CA LYS A 361 -0.76 -5.79 26.37
C LYS A 361 -1.70 -5.74 25.17
N ILE A 362 -2.86 -5.15 25.39
CA ILE A 362 -3.91 -4.98 24.39
C ILE A 362 -4.30 -3.52 24.37
N THR A 363 -4.44 -2.97 23.17
CA THR A 363 -5.11 -1.68 22.93
C THR A 363 -6.34 -1.98 22.07
N SER A 364 -7.50 -1.45 22.47
CA SER A 364 -8.75 -1.64 21.71
C SER A 364 -9.34 -0.30 21.30
N ILE A 365 -9.83 -0.23 20.07
CA ILE A 365 -10.50 0.92 19.48
C ILE A 365 -11.89 0.44 19.05
N LYS A 366 -12.97 1.11 19.49
CA LYS A 366 -14.34 0.67 19.20
C LYS A 366 -15.33 1.82 19.00
N GLY A 367 -16.34 1.56 18.17
CA GLY A 367 -17.45 2.48 17.96
C GLY A 367 -17.01 3.85 17.44
N ASP A 368 -17.49 4.90 18.08
CA ASP A 368 -17.04 6.28 17.83
C ASP A 368 -15.66 6.48 18.48
N PRO A 369 -14.55 6.38 17.74
CA PRO A 369 -13.36 5.64 18.13
C PRO A 369 -12.92 5.84 19.59
N HIS A 370 -13.45 5.02 20.50
CA HIS A 370 -13.06 5.03 21.91
C HIS A 370 -11.88 4.07 22.07
N VAL A 371 -10.79 4.57 22.64
CA VAL A 371 -9.55 3.84 22.85
C VAL A 371 -9.43 3.42 24.31
N ASP A 372 -9.35 2.11 24.51
CA ASP A 372 -8.86 1.47 25.73
C ASP A 372 -7.39 1.15 25.47
N ALA A 373 -6.49 1.97 26.01
CA ALA A 373 -5.08 1.97 25.67
C ALA A 373 -4.28 0.91 26.43
N ASP A 374 -4.76 0.45 27.58
CA ASP A 374 -4.09 -0.54 28.44
C ASP A 374 -4.83 -1.88 28.57
N GLY A 375 -6.05 -1.98 28.04
CA GLY A 375 -6.86 -3.19 28.01
C GLY A 375 -7.64 -3.45 29.30
N ASP A 376 -7.84 -2.43 30.14
CA ASP A 376 -8.59 -2.55 31.41
C ASP A 376 -10.11 -2.50 31.24
N GLY A 377 -10.59 -2.26 30.02
CA GLY A 377 -12.00 -2.16 29.65
C GLY A 377 -12.61 -0.77 29.82
N LYS A 378 -11.82 0.24 30.20
CA LYS A 378 -12.24 1.65 30.24
C LYS A 378 -11.73 2.40 29.04
N VAL A 379 -12.42 3.49 28.72
CA VAL A 379 -11.96 4.43 27.70
C VAL A 379 -10.95 5.37 28.34
N ASP A 380 -9.75 5.42 27.77
CA ASP A 380 -8.70 6.37 28.16
C ASP A 380 -8.80 7.68 27.37
N PHE A 381 -9.12 7.58 26.07
CA PHE A 381 -9.39 8.71 25.19
C PHE A 381 -10.21 8.26 23.97
N ASP A 382 -10.83 9.20 23.29
CA ASP A 382 -11.45 8.99 21.97
C ASP A 382 -10.93 9.99 20.94
N PHE A 383 -11.02 9.63 19.66
CA PHE A 383 -10.62 10.47 18.54
C PHE A 383 -11.73 10.55 17.47
N LYS A 384 -11.82 11.68 16.79
CA LYS A 384 -12.78 11.94 15.72
C LYS A 384 -12.13 12.02 14.34
N LYS A 385 -10.86 12.41 14.27
CA LYS A 385 -10.09 12.53 13.03
C LYS A 385 -9.14 11.36 12.88
N ASN A 386 -8.64 11.13 11.67
CA ASN A 386 -7.65 10.10 11.41
C ASN A 386 -6.45 10.27 12.36
N MET A 387 -5.85 9.17 12.81
CA MET A 387 -4.67 9.22 13.68
C MET A 387 -3.80 7.99 13.50
N THR A 388 -2.54 8.09 13.93
CA THR A 388 -1.56 7.02 13.78
C THR A 388 -1.06 6.50 15.12
N PHE A 389 -1.03 5.18 15.26
CA PHE A 389 -0.40 4.45 16.35
C PHE A 389 0.93 3.88 15.85
N GLN A 390 2.05 4.36 16.39
CA GLN A 390 3.37 3.81 16.07
C GLN A 390 3.83 2.86 17.18
N LEU A 391 3.97 1.59 16.83
CA LEU A 391 4.46 0.53 17.72
C LEU A 391 5.94 0.71 18.03
N ASP A 392 6.42 0.07 19.09
CA ASP A 392 7.81 0.22 19.55
C ASP A 392 8.85 -0.36 18.55
N ASP A 393 8.42 -1.23 17.63
CA ASP A 393 9.23 -1.83 16.57
C ASP A 393 9.26 -0.97 15.28
N GLY A 394 8.65 0.21 15.35
CA GLY A 394 8.57 1.16 14.25
C GLY A 394 7.37 0.97 13.32
N THR A 395 6.56 -0.08 13.51
CA THR A 395 5.36 -0.28 12.70
C THR A 395 4.36 0.84 12.95
N LYS A 396 3.89 1.50 11.88
CA LYS A 396 2.83 2.50 11.95
C LYS A 396 1.50 1.88 11.57
N ILE A 397 0.46 2.22 12.32
CA ILE A 397 -0.93 1.84 12.07
C ILE A 397 -1.72 3.14 12.01
N THR A 398 -1.98 3.62 10.80
CA THR A 398 -2.84 4.79 10.58
C THR A 398 -4.29 4.32 10.48
N VAL A 399 -5.15 4.91 11.31
CA VAL A 399 -6.58 4.65 11.35
C VAL A 399 -7.29 5.82 10.67
N ASP A 400 -7.87 5.56 9.50
CA ASP A 400 -8.77 6.50 8.85
C ASP A 400 -10.18 6.37 9.44
N THR A 401 -10.90 7.50 9.47
CA THR A 401 -12.25 7.58 10.04
C THR A 401 -13.27 8.01 9.01
N VAL A 402 -14.51 7.55 9.17
CA VAL A 402 -15.68 7.98 8.38
C VAL A 402 -16.73 8.62 9.28
N ASP A 403 -17.43 9.65 8.81
CA ASP A 403 -18.51 10.32 9.54
C ASP A 403 -19.77 9.42 9.60
N ILE A 404 -20.28 9.17 10.80
CA ILE A 404 -21.49 8.37 11.03
C ILE A 404 -22.69 9.22 11.50
N GLY A 405 -22.52 10.55 11.47
CA GLY A 405 -23.51 11.56 11.79
C GLY A 405 -23.51 11.98 13.26
N LYS A 406 -24.07 13.17 13.52
CA LYS A 406 -24.16 13.80 14.86
C LYS A 406 -22.79 14.06 15.50
N GLY A 407 -21.77 14.33 14.68
CA GLY A 407 -20.42 14.62 15.15
C GLY A 407 -19.66 13.40 15.67
N LYS A 408 -20.09 12.20 15.27
CA LYS A 408 -19.43 10.93 15.60
C LYS A 408 -18.76 10.37 14.37
N THR A 409 -17.68 9.63 14.56
CA THR A 409 -17.02 8.92 13.47
C THR A 409 -16.95 7.43 13.75
N MET A 410 -16.33 6.67 12.86
CA MET A 410 -16.02 5.25 13.04
C MET A 410 -14.72 4.94 12.28
N ALA A 411 -13.93 3.99 12.75
CA ALA A 411 -12.77 3.51 12.00
C ALA A 411 -13.23 2.85 10.69
N SER A 412 -12.61 3.23 9.57
CA SER A 412 -13.00 2.76 8.22
C SER A 412 -11.89 2.00 7.50
N LYS A 413 -10.65 2.48 7.64
CA LYS A 413 -9.49 1.89 6.96
C LYS A 413 -8.26 1.91 7.87
N LEU A 414 -7.48 0.83 7.82
CA LEU A 414 -6.15 0.77 8.42
C LEU A 414 -5.10 0.77 7.33
N THR A 415 -4.10 1.63 7.49
CA THR A 415 -2.87 1.55 6.72
C THR A 415 -1.75 1.15 7.68
N ILE A 416 -1.15 -0.01 7.46
CA ILE A 416 -0.15 -0.61 8.33
C ILE A 416 1.18 -0.70 7.58
N THR A 417 2.23 -0.06 8.08
CA THR A 417 3.52 0.05 7.38
C THR A 417 4.71 -0.20 8.32
N ASN A 418 5.72 -0.94 7.86
CA ASN A 418 7.01 -1.05 8.54
C ASN A 418 8.12 -1.41 7.53
N GLY A 419 9.00 -0.44 7.26
CA GLY A 419 10.00 -0.60 6.21
C GLY A 419 9.31 -0.86 4.88
N ASP A 420 9.63 -1.97 4.23
CA ASP A 420 8.99 -2.34 2.96
C ASP A 420 7.67 -3.09 3.17
N ASN A 421 7.31 -3.51 4.38
CA ASN A 421 6.03 -4.20 4.60
C ASN A 421 4.87 -3.21 4.61
N ALA A 422 3.79 -3.55 3.90
CA ALA A 422 2.56 -2.78 3.87
C ALA A 422 1.33 -3.70 3.92
N MET A 423 0.30 -3.27 4.65
CA MET A 423 -1.05 -3.80 4.56
C MET A 423 -2.07 -2.67 4.59
N VAL A 424 -3.09 -2.77 3.75
CA VAL A 424 -4.28 -1.92 3.79
C VAL A 424 -5.46 -2.79 4.17
N VAL A 425 -6.20 -2.37 5.21
CA VAL A 425 -7.47 -2.95 5.62
C VAL A 425 -8.55 -1.94 5.26
N GLU A 426 -9.49 -2.32 4.40
CA GLU A 426 -10.60 -1.46 3.96
C GLU A 426 -11.92 -2.09 4.39
N GLY A 427 -12.97 -1.28 4.58
CA GLY A 427 -14.31 -1.80 4.88
C GLY A 427 -14.53 -2.14 6.35
N LEU A 428 -14.10 -1.25 7.26
CA LEU A 428 -14.31 -1.43 8.70
C LEU A 428 -15.52 -0.65 9.22
N GLY A 429 -16.00 0.35 8.49
CA GLY A 429 -17.05 1.27 8.89
C GLY A 429 -18.47 0.75 8.68
N ASP A 430 -18.72 -0.56 8.65
CA ASP A 430 -20.03 -1.17 8.37
C ASP A 430 -20.70 -0.51 7.15
N ARG A 431 -22.00 -0.21 7.21
CA ARG A 431 -22.74 0.48 6.16
C ARG A 431 -22.26 1.91 5.86
N PHE A 432 -21.35 2.48 6.65
CA PHE A 432 -20.89 3.86 6.47
C PHE A 432 -19.74 3.98 5.47
N ASP A 433 -18.99 2.90 5.23
CA ASP A 433 -17.99 2.80 4.14
C ASP A 433 -18.22 1.59 3.21
N GLY A 434 -19.31 0.84 3.43
CA GLY A 434 -19.83 -0.20 2.56
C GLY A 434 -20.06 -1.50 3.32
N LYS A 435 -21.22 -2.14 3.14
CA LYS A 435 -21.54 -3.33 3.95
C LYS A 435 -20.87 -4.59 3.38
N ASN A 436 -20.30 -5.43 4.26
CA ASN A 436 -19.70 -6.73 3.92
C ASN A 436 -18.56 -6.60 2.89
N ASN A 437 -17.76 -5.54 2.99
CA ASN A 437 -16.69 -5.23 2.04
C ASN A 437 -15.30 -5.31 2.67
N LEU A 438 -15.17 -5.85 3.89
CA LEU A 438 -13.88 -6.03 4.55
C LEU A 438 -12.87 -6.74 3.64
N LYS A 439 -11.76 -6.05 3.38
CA LYS A 439 -10.68 -6.55 2.53
C LYS A 439 -9.33 -6.21 3.14
N VAL A 440 -8.40 -7.16 3.10
CA VAL A 440 -7.00 -6.93 3.44
C VAL A 440 -6.17 -7.10 2.17
N THR A 441 -5.37 -6.09 1.86
CA THR A 441 -4.41 -6.10 0.75
C THR A 441 -3.01 -5.97 1.32
N GLN A 442 -2.15 -6.95 1.07
CA GLN A 442 -0.76 -6.95 1.53
C GLN A 442 0.18 -6.61 0.36
N SER A 443 1.24 -5.88 0.66
CA SER A 443 2.27 -5.51 -0.31
C SER A 443 3.66 -5.34 0.31
N ASN A 444 4.65 -5.19 -0.56
CA ASN A 444 6.02 -4.81 -0.19
C ASN A 444 6.27 -3.30 -0.44
N ALA A 445 5.23 -2.48 -0.31
CA ALA A 445 5.25 -1.05 -0.59
C ALA A 445 5.29 -0.17 0.67
N GLY A 446 5.73 -0.70 1.82
CA GLY A 446 5.60 -0.07 3.13
C GLY A 446 6.03 1.39 3.17
N ARG A 447 7.25 1.70 2.70
CA ARG A 447 7.80 3.07 2.74
C ARG A 447 7.00 4.03 1.88
N THR A 448 6.58 3.55 0.71
CA THR A 448 5.75 4.31 -0.22
C THR A 448 4.39 4.60 0.39
N LEU A 449 3.73 3.55 0.87
CA LEU A 449 2.40 3.64 1.40
C LEU A 449 2.38 4.55 2.63
N ASP A 450 3.42 4.47 3.47
CA ASP A 450 3.63 5.36 4.61
C ASP A 450 3.78 6.82 4.19
N GLN A 451 4.54 7.10 3.11
CA GLN A 451 4.69 8.45 2.57
C GLN A 451 3.39 9.01 1.97
N LEU A 452 2.56 8.15 1.36
CA LEU A 452 1.28 8.53 0.77
C LEU A 452 0.16 8.72 1.80
N THR A 453 0.35 8.16 2.98
CA THR A 453 -0.68 8.13 4.02
C THR A 453 -0.41 9.27 4.98
N SER A 454 -1.37 10.20 5.11
CA SER A 454 -1.32 11.22 6.15
C SER A 454 -1.34 10.54 7.51
N ASP A 455 -0.47 10.96 8.43
CA ASP A 455 -0.48 10.50 9.82
C ASP A 455 -1.78 10.89 10.57
N GLY A 456 -2.62 11.72 9.95
CA GLY A 456 -3.86 12.21 10.51
C GLY A 456 -3.65 13.46 11.37
N ALA A 457 -4.51 13.67 12.35
CA ALA A 457 -4.39 14.76 13.31
C ALA A 457 -3.15 14.60 14.21
N GLN A 458 -2.72 13.36 14.48
CA GLN A 458 -1.53 13.09 15.29
C GLN A 458 -1.02 11.65 15.17
N THR A 459 0.23 11.47 15.59
CA THR A 459 0.85 10.16 15.83
C THR A 459 1.19 10.00 17.31
N ILE A 460 0.75 8.88 17.90
CA ILE A 460 1.13 8.46 19.25
C ILE A 460 2.05 7.25 19.18
N TYR A 461 2.92 7.09 20.18
CA TYR A 461 4.03 6.14 20.16
C TYR A 461 3.88 5.16 21.33
N GLU A 462 3.98 3.86 21.06
CA GLU A 462 4.08 2.86 22.12
C GLU A 462 5.47 2.96 22.75
N GLN A 463 5.50 3.25 24.05
CA GLN A 463 6.71 3.26 24.84
C GLN A 463 6.71 2.05 25.79
N PRO A 464 7.71 1.15 25.68
CA PRO A 464 7.84 0.01 26.58
C PRO A 464 7.80 0.44 28.05
N GLY A 465 6.86 -0.14 28.81
CA GLY A 465 6.65 0.17 30.22
C GLY A 465 5.78 1.39 30.53
N SER A 466 5.64 2.35 29.61
CA SER A 466 4.90 3.61 29.85
C SER A 466 3.53 3.70 29.17
N GLY A 467 3.24 2.79 28.23
CA GLY A 467 2.00 2.84 27.43
C GLY A 467 2.15 3.77 26.23
N TRP A 468 1.07 4.46 25.86
CA TRP A 468 1.07 5.38 24.73
C TRP A 468 1.52 6.79 25.13
N VAL A 469 2.45 7.36 24.35
CA VAL A 469 2.97 8.71 24.56
C VAL A 469 2.84 9.56 23.31
N ASP A 470 2.76 10.89 23.49
CA ASP A 470 2.87 11.86 22.41
C ASP A 470 4.32 11.97 21.91
N ARG A 471 4.54 12.80 20.88
CA ARG A 471 5.88 13.04 20.31
C ARG A 471 6.90 13.58 21.31
N SER A 472 6.46 14.20 22.39
CA SER A 472 7.32 14.73 23.46
C SER A 472 7.61 13.71 24.57
N GLY A 473 6.99 12.52 24.51
CA GLY A 473 7.11 11.47 25.51
C GLY A 473 6.15 11.62 26.70
N ARG A 474 5.14 12.50 26.61
CA ARG A 474 4.09 12.62 27.65
C ARG A 474 3.03 11.56 27.42
N GLN A 475 2.48 10.99 28.50
CA GLN A 475 1.35 10.07 28.38
C GLN A 475 0.16 10.74 27.69
N VAL A 476 -0.43 10.03 26.73
CA VAL A 476 -1.59 10.49 25.97
C VAL A 476 -2.82 10.49 26.88
N ASN A 477 -3.64 11.53 26.75
CA ASN A 477 -4.94 11.68 27.39
C ASN A 477 -5.89 12.45 26.46
N GLN A 478 -7.17 12.55 26.82
CA GLN A 478 -8.18 13.25 26.00
C GLN A 478 -7.78 14.68 25.61
N GLU A 479 -7.20 15.45 26.53
CA GLU A 479 -6.83 16.85 26.28
C GLU A 479 -5.79 16.99 25.16
N ILE A 480 -4.80 16.09 25.13
CA ILE A 480 -3.80 16.05 24.05
C ILE A 480 -4.47 15.71 22.72
N ILE A 481 -5.40 14.75 22.73
CA ILE A 481 -6.10 14.34 21.52
C ILE A 481 -6.92 15.49 20.95
N ASP A 482 -7.79 16.10 21.76
CA ASP A 482 -8.68 17.19 21.35
C ASP A 482 -7.91 18.41 20.82
N SER A 483 -6.77 18.74 21.45
CA SER A 483 -5.92 19.86 21.04
C SER A 483 -5.32 19.66 19.65
N ASN A 484 -4.88 18.44 19.33
CA ASN A 484 -4.32 18.11 18.03
C ASN A 484 -5.41 18.00 16.94
N GLU A 485 -6.63 17.61 17.32
CA GLU A 485 -7.76 17.61 16.39
C GLU A 485 -8.26 19.02 16.08
N ASN A 486 -8.09 19.98 16.99
CA ASN A 486 -8.57 21.36 16.82
C ASN A 486 -7.45 22.41 16.94
N PRO A 487 -6.45 22.40 16.02
CA PRO A 487 -5.35 23.34 16.06
C PRO A 487 -5.87 24.76 15.80
N GLY A 488 -5.95 25.58 16.86
CA GLY A 488 -6.43 26.96 16.80
C GLY A 488 -7.53 27.31 17.80
N THR A 489 -8.15 26.32 18.45
CA THR A 489 -8.97 26.57 19.64
C THR A 489 -8.05 26.54 20.85
N THR A 490 -7.43 27.68 21.18
CA THR A 490 -6.73 27.83 22.46
C THR A 490 -7.74 27.60 23.58
N SER A 491 -7.59 26.51 24.32
CA SER A 491 -8.22 26.28 25.62
C SER A 491 -7.48 27.07 26.71
N ASP A 492 -7.26 28.36 26.49
CA ASP A 492 -6.91 29.28 27.58
C ASP A 492 -8.19 29.98 28.02
N ALA A 493 -8.39 29.91 29.34
CA ALA A 493 -9.58 30.25 30.12
C ALA A 493 -10.22 31.63 29.85
#